data_AF-A0A087XHZ3-F1
#
_entry.id   AF-A0A087XHZ3-F1
#
_cell.length_a   1.000
_cell.length_b   1.000
_cell.length_c   1.000
_cell.angle_alpha   90.00
_cell.angle_beta   90.00
_cell.angle_gamma   90.00
#
_symmetry.space_group_name_H-M   'P 1'
#
loop_
_entity.id
_entity.type
_entity.pdbx_description
1 polymer ?
#
loop_
_entity_poly.entity_id
_entity_poly.type
_entity_poly.pdbx_seq_one_letter_code
_entity_poly.pdbx_strand_id
1 'polypeptide(L)'
;LTCVANSSNWTVKRTVSSIAGQECQHGWAIPSNSSCTIEDAYPEDSGEYWCESQGGGCSNRVNITVTANSVILESPPHPVEEGENVTLRCFYKEDSNDESTTNFSARFYKDDVFIGRKIPAELTLKAEEGFYKCQHPSDRESQQSWLAVKGEDVLI
;
A
#
# COMPACT_ATOMS: atom_id res chain seq x y z
N LEU A 1 7.05 -8.03 2.17
CA LEU A 1 6.70 -8.03 0.72
C LEU A 1 6.64 -9.47 0.23
N THR A 2 5.63 -9.85 -0.55
CA THR A 2 5.45 -11.26 -0.95
C THR A 2 5.02 -11.34 -2.41
N CYS A 3 5.68 -12.21 -3.17
CA CYS A 3 5.31 -12.57 -4.52
C CYS A 3 4.32 -13.74 -4.47
N VAL A 4 3.11 -13.52 -4.98
CA VAL A 4 2.08 -14.55 -5.06
C VAL A 4 1.93 -14.97 -6.52
N ALA A 5 2.39 -16.18 -6.85
CA ALA A 5 2.30 -16.74 -8.19
C ALA A 5 2.13 -18.27 -8.16
N ASN A 6 1.60 -18.84 -9.24
CA ASN A 6 1.41 -20.29 -9.40
C ASN A 6 2.72 -21.05 -9.69
N SER A 7 3.87 -20.38 -9.73
CA SER A 7 5.18 -20.98 -10.00
C SER A 7 6.19 -20.64 -8.91
N SER A 8 7.15 -21.53 -8.70
CA SER A 8 8.30 -21.30 -7.80
C SER A 8 9.31 -20.33 -8.44
N ASN A 9 10.16 -19.69 -7.63
CA ASN A 9 11.31 -18.84 -8.02
C ASN A 9 10.98 -17.41 -8.47
N TRP A 10 10.19 -16.68 -7.68
CA TRP A 10 10.01 -15.24 -7.83
C TRP A 10 10.81 -14.47 -6.78
N THR A 11 11.57 -13.48 -7.24
CA THR A 11 12.39 -12.61 -6.38
C THR A 11 11.79 -11.22 -6.34
N VAL A 12 11.67 -10.64 -5.14
CA VAL A 12 11.30 -9.24 -4.97
C VAL A 12 12.48 -8.36 -5.44
N LYS A 13 12.19 -7.39 -6.29
CA LYS A 13 13.11 -6.35 -6.73
C LYS A 13 12.59 -4.97 -6.34
N ARG A 14 13.51 -4.00 -6.24
CA ARG A 14 13.16 -2.60 -5.99
C ARG A 14 13.97 -1.62 -6.84
N THR A 15 13.38 -0.44 -7.02
CA THR A 15 14.05 0.78 -7.46
C THR A 15 13.83 1.83 -6.39
N VAL A 16 14.90 2.19 -5.67
CA VAL A 16 14.88 3.22 -4.63
C VAL A 16 15.91 4.29 -4.96
N SER A 17 15.56 5.55 -4.78
CA SER A 17 16.40 6.69 -5.18
C SER A 17 16.88 6.56 -6.64
N SER A 18 18.20 6.44 -6.88
CA SER A 18 18.79 6.27 -8.20
C SER A 18 19.26 4.84 -8.49
N ILE A 19 18.94 3.87 -7.64
CA ILE A 19 19.40 2.48 -7.78
C ILE A 19 18.23 1.61 -8.24
N ALA A 20 18.29 1.16 -9.49
CA ALA A 20 17.25 0.35 -10.10
C ALA A 20 17.57 -1.15 -10.07
N GLY A 21 16.52 -1.96 -9.92
CA GLY A 21 16.58 -3.42 -10.09
C GLY A 21 17.35 -4.16 -9.00
N GLN A 22 17.42 -3.61 -7.79
CA GLN A 22 18.05 -4.29 -6.67
C GLN A 22 17.24 -5.51 -6.26
N GLU A 23 17.86 -6.69 -6.27
CA GLU A 23 17.27 -7.92 -5.77
C GLU A 23 17.25 -7.94 -4.24
N CYS A 24 16.19 -8.55 -3.69
CA CYS A 24 16.06 -8.79 -2.25
C CYS A 24 17.23 -9.64 -1.77
N GLN A 25 18.03 -9.05 -0.89
CA GLN A 25 19.24 -9.68 -0.38
C GLN A 25 19.57 -9.12 1.00
N HIS A 26 20.34 -9.90 1.74
CA HIS A 26 20.86 -9.50 3.03
C HIS A 26 21.68 -8.21 2.89
N GLY A 27 21.38 -7.23 3.74
CA GLY A 27 21.97 -5.89 3.70
C GLY A 27 20.93 -4.78 3.65
N TRP A 28 19.84 -4.97 2.90
CA TRP A 28 18.69 -4.07 2.94
C TRP A 28 17.37 -4.77 3.29
N ALA A 29 17.31 -6.10 3.17
CA ALA A 29 16.17 -6.89 3.60
C ALA A 29 16.58 -8.34 3.90
N ILE A 30 15.65 -9.13 4.44
CA ILE A 30 15.80 -10.56 4.65
C ILE A 30 15.04 -11.31 3.55
N PRO A 31 15.74 -12.00 2.63
CA PRO A 31 15.10 -12.80 1.61
C PRO A 31 14.57 -14.12 2.17
N SER A 32 13.41 -14.52 1.66
CA SER A 32 12.79 -15.83 1.83
C SER A 32 12.18 -16.24 0.49
N ASN A 33 11.85 -17.52 0.30
CA ASN A 33 11.57 -18.16 -1.00
C ASN A 33 10.80 -17.28 -2.02
N SER A 34 9.70 -16.65 -1.59
CA SER A 34 8.96 -15.68 -2.42
C SER A 34 8.57 -14.44 -1.62
N SER A 35 9.35 -14.10 -0.59
CA SER A 35 9.08 -12.94 0.25
C SER A 35 10.37 -12.22 0.63
N CYS A 36 10.21 -10.94 0.92
CA CYS A 36 11.29 -10.04 1.29
C CYS A 36 10.81 -9.21 2.49
N THR A 37 11.52 -9.32 3.60
CA THR A 37 11.18 -8.62 4.85
C THR A 37 12.17 -7.50 5.09
N ILE A 38 11.69 -6.28 5.14
CA ILE A 38 12.44 -5.11 5.62
C ILE A 38 12.09 -5.01 7.11
N GLU A 39 13.07 -5.22 7.99
CA GLU A 39 12.83 -5.18 9.44
C GLU A 39 12.64 -3.73 9.91
N ASP A 40 13.59 -2.86 9.55
CA ASP A 40 13.55 -1.44 9.81
C ASP A 40 13.39 -0.68 8.49
N ALA A 41 12.18 -0.19 8.24
CA ALA A 41 11.89 0.61 7.04
C ALA A 41 12.13 2.09 7.32
N TYR A 42 12.95 2.73 6.49
CA TYR A 42 13.23 4.16 6.56
C TYR A 42 12.68 4.90 5.33
N PRO A 43 12.51 6.23 5.38
CA PRO A 43 12.05 7.01 4.23
C PRO A 43 12.85 6.75 2.94
N GLU A 44 14.14 6.40 3.05
CA GLU A 44 15.04 6.05 1.94
C GLU A 44 14.68 4.73 1.25
N ASP A 45 13.91 3.86 1.91
CA ASP A 45 13.33 2.66 1.31
C ASP A 45 12.08 2.98 0.47
N SER A 46 11.62 4.24 0.42
CA SER A 46 10.52 4.61 -0.47
C SER A 46 10.92 4.44 -1.93
N GLY A 47 10.04 3.82 -2.71
CA GLY A 47 10.29 3.58 -4.12
C GLY A 47 9.37 2.54 -4.72
N GLU A 48 9.79 2.04 -5.88
CA GLU A 48 9.02 1.09 -6.66
C GLU A 48 9.47 -0.34 -6.38
N TYR A 49 8.52 -1.25 -6.19
CA TYR A 49 8.74 -2.65 -5.85
C TYR A 49 7.97 -3.55 -6.80
N TRP A 50 8.56 -4.68 -7.20
CA TRP A 50 7.93 -5.69 -8.04
C TRP A 50 8.52 -7.06 -7.80
N CYS A 51 7.90 -8.08 -8.37
CA CYS A 51 8.39 -9.45 -8.40
C CYS A 51 8.87 -9.80 -9.80
N GLU A 52 10.01 -10.49 -9.89
CA GLU A 52 10.59 -10.95 -11.14
C GLU A 52 10.91 -12.44 -11.04
N SER A 53 10.54 -13.19 -12.07
CA SER A 53 10.85 -14.61 -12.19
C SER A 53 12.13 -14.82 -12.99
N GLN A 54 12.81 -15.95 -12.79
CA GLN A 54 14.02 -16.31 -13.54
C GLN A 54 13.81 -16.37 -15.07
N GLY A 55 12.57 -16.61 -15.52
CA GLY A 55 12.19 -16.59 -16.93
C GLY A 55 11.95 -15.19 -17.52
N GLY A 56 12.22 -14.12 -16.75
CA GLY A 56 12.03 -12.72 -17.18
C GLY A 56 10.59 -12.22 -17.06
N GLY A 57 9.69 -12.97 -16.45
CA GLY A 57 8.33 -12.49 -16.16
C GLY A 57 8.32 -11.50 -15.00
N CYS A 58 7.63 -10.37 -15.15
CA CYS A 58 7.51 -9.33 -14.13
C CYS A 58 6.06 -9.19 -13.65
N SER A 59 5.87 -8.96 -12.35
CA SER A 59 4.57 -8.54 -11.82
C SER A 59 4.26 -7.09 -12.17
N ASN A 60 3.05 -6.66 -11.86
CA ASN A 60 2.74 -5.26 -11.62
C ASN A 60 3.74 -4.64 -10.63
N ARG A 61 4.04 -3.36 -10.84
CA ARG A 61 4.89 -2.58 -9.94
C ARG A 61 4.03 -1.81 -8.96
N VAL A 62 4.47 -1.70 -7.72
CA VAL A 62 3.79 -0.95 -6.66
C VAL A 62 4.73 0.09 -6.09
N ASN A 63 4.22 1.29 -5.82
CA ASN A 63 4.97 2.32 -5.10
C ASN A 63 4.71 2.17 -3.60
N ILE A 64 5.78 2.12 -2.83
CA ILE A 64 5.74 2.09 -1.37
C ILE A 64 6.35 3.39 -0.87
N THR A 65 5.61 4.08 -0.01
CA THR A 65 6.08 5.30 0.66
C THR A 65 6.23 5.02 2.14
N VAL A 66 7.44 5.14 2.64
CA VAL A 66 7.76 5.01 4.06
C VAL A 66 7.81 6.38 4.68
N THR A 67 7.07 6.59 5.77
CA THR A 67 7.02 7.88 6.48
C THR A 67 7.15 7.65 7.98
N ALA A 68 7.57 8.67 8.71
CA ALA A 68 7.57 8.66 10.18
C ALA A 68 6.15 8.84 10.79
N ASN A 69 5.09 8.75 9.98
CA ASN A 69 3.72 8.91 10.44
C ASN A 69 3.22 7.64 11.10
N SER A 70 2.56 7.80 12.26
CA SER A 70 1.93 6.70 13.00
C SER A 70 0.64 6.17 12.36
N VAL A 71 0.11 6.85 11.34
CA VAL A 71 -1.17 6.52 10.66
C VAL A 71 -0.92 6.25 9.19
N ILE A 72 -1.44 5.14 8.69
CA ILE A 72 -1.29 4.69 7.31
C ILE A 72 -2.67 4.34 6.74
N LEU A 73 -2.92 4.76 5.50
CA LEU A 73 -4.07 4.31 4.72
C LEU A 73 -3.61 3.22 3.75
N GLU A 74 -4.23 2.05 3.83
CA GLU A 74 -4.17 1.01 2.81
C GLU A 74 -5.30 1.24 1.81
N SER A 75 -4.92 1.45 0.55
CA SER A 75 -5.82 1.51 -0.61
C SER A 75 -5.34 0.54 -1.69
N PRO A 76 -6.20 0.14 -2.65
CA PRO A 76 -5.76 -0.64 -3.79
C PRO A 76 -4.56 -0.02 -4.51
N PRO A 77 -3.51 -0.80 -4.84
CA PRO A 77 -2.33 -0.30 -5.53
C PRO A 77 -2.52 -0.18 -7.06
N HIS A 78 -3.64 -0.70 -7.58
CA HIS A 78 -3.97 -0.68 -9.01
C HIS A 78 -5.35 -0.09 -9.27
N PRO A 79 -5.57 0.43 -10.48
CA PRO A 79 -6.88 0.93 -10.86
C PRO A 79 -7.96 -0.16 -10.73
N VAL A 80 -9.06 0.21 -10.09
CA VAL A 80 -10.23 -0.65 -9.85
C VAL A 80 -11.35 -0.28 -10.82
N GLU A 81 -12.28 -1.18 -11.10
CA GLU A 81 -13.39 -0.89 -12.02
C GLU A 81 -14.38 0.10 -11.37
N GLU A 82 -14.94 1.00 -12.18
CA GLU A 82 -15.91 1.97 -11.68
C GLU A 82 -17.12 1.29 -11.02
N GLY A 83 -17.47 1.74 -9.82
CA GLY A 83 -18.59 1.15 -9.07
C GLY A 83 -18.30 -0.24 -8.48
N GLU A 84 -17.07 -0.76 -8.55
CA GLU A 84 -16.66 -1.92 -7.76
C GLU A 84 -16.60 -1.56 -6.27
N ASN A 85 -16.80 -2.53 -5.38
CA ASN A 85 -16.63 -2.29 -3.96
C ASN A 85 -15.14 -2.34 -3.60
N VAL A 86 -14.61 -1.23 -3.08
CA VAL A 86 -13.26 -1.15 -2.52
C VAL A 86 -13.33 -1.03 -1.00
N THR A 87 -12.38 -1.65 -0.31
CA THR A 87 -12.18 -1.47 1.13
C THR A 87 -10.91 -0.68 1.38
N LEU A 88 -11.05 0.46 2.03
CA LEU A 88 -9.95 1.25 2.56
C LEU A 88 -9.72 0.88 4.02
N ARG A 89 -8.48 0.64 4.43
CA ARG A 89 -8.14 0.33 5.82
C ARG A 89 -7.18 1.35 6.38
N CYS A 90 -7.47 1.84 7.58
CA CYS A 90 -6.63 2.77 8.29
C CYS A 90 -5.92 2.03 9.42
N PHE A 91 -4.59 2.02 9.36
CA PHE A 91 -3.75 1.42 10.38
C PHE A 91 -3.17 2.51 11.27
N TYR A 92 -3.09 2.23 12.56
CA TYR A 92 -2.37 3.04 13.52
C TYR A 92 -1.34 2.17 14.24
N LYS A 93 -0.10 2.64 14.31
CA LYS A 93 0.98 2.06 15.12
C LYS A 93 1.34 3.06 16.21
N GLU A 94 1.22 2.66 17.46
CA GLU A 94 1.67 3.47 18.59
C GLU A 94 3.19 3.38 18.72
N ASP A 95 3.88 4.48 19.00
CA ASP A 95 5.35 4.55 19.00
C ASP A 95 6.00 3.55 20.00
N SER A 96 5.27 3.09 21.00
CA SER A 96 5.74 2.11 22.01
C SER A 96 5.37 0.66 21.72
N ASN A 97 4.63 0.37 20.65
CA ASN A 97 4.17 -0.98 20.31
C ASN A 97 4.58 -1.36 18.88
N ASP A 98 5.08 -2.57 18.70
CA ASP A 98 5.48 -3.07 17.38
C ASP A 98 4.30 -3.50 16.51
N GLU A 99 3.11 -3.67 17.10
CA GLU A 99 1.90 -4.04 16.39
C GLU A 99 1.10 -2.81 15.94
N SER A 100 0.73 -2.81 14.65
CA SER A 100 -0.29 -1.89 14.12
C SER A 100 -1.69 -2.47 14.33
N THR A 101 -2.69 -1.61 14.48
CA THR A 101 -4.09 -2.01 14.70
C THR A 101 -5.05 -1.20 13.84
N THR A 102 -6.22 -1.78 13.55
CA THR A 102 -7.39 -1.11 12.97
C THR A 102 -8.52 -0.95 13.99
N ASN A 103 -8.33 -1.39 15.24
CA ASN A 103 -9.38 -1.39 16.26
C ASN A 103 -9.54 -0.01 16.94
N PHE A 104 -9.80 1.02 16.14
CA PHE A 104 -10.06 2.38 16.59
C PHE A 104 -11.09 3.05 15.68
N SER A 105 -11.55 4.24 16.08
CA SER A 105 -12.47 5.03 15.27
C SER A 105 -11.73 5.93 14.30
N ALA A 106 -11.75 5.61 13.01
CA ALA A 106 -11.13 6.46 12.00
C ALA A 106 -12.16 7.37 11.32
N ARG A 107 -11.77 8.62 11.04
CA ARG A 107 -12.47 9.50 10.08
C ARG A 107 -11.83 9.32 8.72
N PHE A 108 -12.63 9.17 7.68
CA PHE A 108 -12.17 9.03 6.29
C PHE A 108 -12.53 10.27 5.49
N TYR A 109 -11.66 10.60 4.53
CA TYR A 109 -11.81 11.74 3.65
C TYR A 109 -11.51 11.34 2.21
N LYS A 110 -12.24 11.96 1.27
CA LYS A 110 -11.97 11.95 -0.17
C LYS A 110 -11.81 13.40 -0.61
N ASP A 111 -10.68 13.74 -1.23
CA ASP A 111 -10.35 15.11 -1.67
C ASP A 111 -10.56 16.13 -0.55
N ASP A 112 -10.10 15.76 0.65
CA ASP A 112 -10.25 16.49 1.92
C ASP A 112 -11.71 16.69 2.41
N VAL A 113 -12.70 16.12 1.73
CA VAL A 113 -14.10 16.08 2.15
C VAL A 113 -14.36 14.87 3.05
N PHE A 114 -14.99 15.08 4.20
CA PHE A 114 -15.34 14.00 5.12
C PHE A 114 -16.40 13.06 4.51
N ILE A 115 -16.06 11.77 4.40
CA ILE A 115 -16.95 10.74 3.82
C ILE A 115 -17.49 9.75 4.86
N GLY A 116 -16.98 9.76 6.08
CA GLY A 116 -17.54 8.95 7.16
C GLY A 116 -16.59 8.61 8.28
N ARG A 117 -17.15 7.95 9.31
CA ARG A 117 -16.42 7.42 10.47
C ARG A 117 -16.74 5.94 10.65
N LYS A 118 -15.74 5.10 10.92
CA LYS A 118 -15.90 3.64 11.06
C LYS A 118 -15.12 3.05 12.24
N ILE A 119 -15.63 1.95 12.79
CA ILE A 119 -15.00 1.05 13.77
C ILE A 119 -15.38 -0.40 13.36
N PRO A 120 -14.42 -1.32 13.12
CA PRO A 120 -12.98 -1.05 13.01
C PRO A 120 -12.71 0.00 11.91
N ALA A 121 -11.49 0.49 11.86
CA ALA A 121 -11.02 1.55 10.97
C ALA A 121 -10.93 1.07 9.51
N GLU A 122 -12.04 0.55 8.98
CA GLU A 122 -12.21 0.01 7.64
C GLU A 122 -13.48 0.58 7.01
N LEU A 123 -13.37 1.09 5.79
CA LEU A 123 -14.47 1.68 5.04
C LEU A 123 -14.60 1.00 3.68
N THR A 124 -15.71 0.29 3.48
CA THR A 124 -16.09 -0.23 2.16
C THR A 124 -17.00 0.77 1.45
N LEU A 125 -16.65 1.15 0.23
CA LEU A 125 -17.37 2.11 -0.61
C LEU A 125 -17.34 1.68 -2.08
N LYS A 126 -18.15 2.35 -2.90
CA LYS A 126 -18.09 2.23 -4.37
C LYS A 126 -16.89 3.00 -4.88
N ALA A 127 -16.04 2.35 -5.66
CA ALA A 127 -14.82 2.93 -6.17
C ALA A 127 -15.12 4.20 -6.96
N GLU A 128 -14.55 5.30 -6.49
CA GLU A 128 -14.58 6.59 -7.15
C GLU A 128 -13.16 7.11 -7.18
N GLU A 129 -12.77 7.74 -8.28
CA GLU A 129 -11.44 8.30 -8.40
C GLU A 129 -11.25 9.49 -7.46
N GLY A 130 -10.07 9.61 -6.84
CA GLY A 130 -9.71 10.73 -5.97
C GLY A 130 -8.60 10.43 -4.96
N PHE A 131 -8.25 11.44 -4.17
CA PHE A 131 -7.30 11.31 -3.06
C PHE A 131 -8.01 10.93 -1.77
N TYR A 132 -7.66 9.77 -1.21
CA TYR A 132 -8.20 9.29 0.05
C TYR A 132 -7.19 9.44 1.18
N LYS A 133 -7.68 9.80 2.37
CA LYS A 133 -6.89 9.76 3.62
C LYS A 133 -7.77 9.36 4.80
N CYS A 134 -7.14 8.94 5.88
CA CYS A 134 -7.82 8.68 7.15
C CYS A 134 -7.17 9.45 8.31
N GLN A 135 -7.93 9.65 9.38
CA GLN A 135 -7.50 10.37 10.57
C GLN A 135 -7.86 9.57 11.83
N HIS A 136 -6.85 9.39 12.69
CA HIS A 136 -6.98 8.78 14.01
C HIS A 136 -7.65 9.76 15.00
N PRO A 137 -8.31 9.30 16.09
CA PRO A 137 -8.93 10.17 17.08
C PRO A 137 -8.00 11.17 17.79
N SER A 138 -6.68 10.98 17.69
CA SER A 138 -5.66 11.91 18.18
C SER A 138 -5.27 12.98 17.14
N ASP A 139 -6.13 13.21 16.14
CA ASP A 139 -5.98 14.16 15.03
C ASP A 139 -4.77 13.92 14.10
N ARG A 140 -4.07 12.79 14.26
CA ARG A 140 -3.03 12.34 13.32
C ARG A 140 -3.66 11.82 12.03
N GLU A 141 -3.13 12.27 10.89
CA GLU A 141 -3.63 11.90 9.56
C GLU A 141 -2.64 10.97 8.82
N SER A 142 -3.19 10.09 7.98
CA SER A 142 -2.39 9.36 6.99
C SER A 142 -1.89 10.29 5.89
N GLN A 143 -0.90 9.82 5.13
CA GLN A 143 -0.68 10.36 3.79
C GLN A 143 -1.92 10.16 2.91
N GLN A 144 -2.07 11.03 1.91
CA GLN A 144 -3.08 10.85 0.86
C GLN A 144 -2.64 9.73 -0.08
N SER A 145 -3.59 8.90 -0.50
CA SER A 145 -3.40 7.87 -1.50
C SER A 145 -4.37 8.08 -2.66
N TRP A 146 -3.87 8.02 -3.88
CA TRP A 146 -4.69 8.13 -5.09
C TRP A 146 -5.36 6.80 -5.40
N LEU A 147 -6.69 6.76 -5.39
CA LEU A 147 -7.44 5.63 -5.90
C LEU A 147 -7.78 5.91 -7.36
N ALA A 148 -7.13 5.20 -8.28
CA ALA A 148 -7.45 5.28 -9.71
C ALA A 148 -8.65 4.37 -10.04
N VAL A 149 -9.50 4.82 -10.96
CA VAL A 149 -10.64 4.03 -11.45
C VAL A 149 -10.51 3.82 -12.95
N LYS A 150 -10.84 2.62 -13.43
CA LYS A 150 -11.02 2.35 -14.86
C LYS A 150 -12.48 2.58 -15.21
N GLY A 151 -12.74 3.44 -16.18
CA GLY A 151 -14.04 3.50 -16.82
C GLY A 151 -14.22 2.28 -17.73
N GLU A 152 -15.46 1.84 -17.94
CA GLU A 152 -15.75 1.01 -19.11
C GLU A 152 -15.39 1.84 -20.34
N ASP A 153 -14.39 1.39 -21.11
CA ASP A 153 -14.23 1.82 -22.49
C ASP A 153 -15.52 1.45 -23.23
N VAL A 154 -16.49 2.37 -23.26
CA VAL A 154 -17.60 2.28 -24.20
C VAL A 154 -16.96 2.46 -25.57
N LEU A 155 -16.60 1.35 -26.20
CA LEU A 155 -16.29 1.30 -27.63
C LEU A 155 -17.57 1.74 -28.37
N ILE A 156 -17.64 3.02 -28.71
CA ILE A 156 -18.64 3.59 -29.61
C ILE A 156 -18.20 3.32 -31.05
#